data_AF-A0A7W0T432-F1
#
_entry.id   AF-A0A7W0T432-F1
#
_cell.length_a   1.000
_cell.length_b   1.000
_cell.length_c   1.000
_cell.angle_alpha   90.00
_cell.angle_beta   90.00
_cell.angle_gamma   90.00
#
_symmetry.space_group_name_H-M   'P 1'
#
loop_
_entity.id
_entity.type
_entity.pdbx_description
1 polymer ?
#
loop_
_entity_poly.entity_id
_entity_poly.type
_entity_poly.pdbx_seq_one_letter_code
_entity_poly.pdbx_strand_id
1 'polypeptide(L)'
;MRFEIAVWACASLMFGACYAPEVSDCTVTCTTSAAKCAADQVCGSDGYCAAPEVAGQCEGGGSTMVALRIVIEGGGRVTVKGIGECRSDAGGDCTWQLEPARSIELSANGDLAQWTSGCSGSASTCLLAPTSATIVGARFATSDDD
;
A
#
# COMPACT_ATOMS: atom_id res chain seq x y z
N MET A 1 2.02 78.65 -8.56
CA MET A 1 1.60 77.71 -9.61
C MET A 1 0.99 76.49 -8.92
N ARG A 2 -0.26 76.15 -9.26
CA ARG A 2 -0.99 74.93 -8.84
C ARG A 2 -0.73 73.82 -9.89
N PHE A 3 -0.59 72.56 -9.46
CA PHE A 3 -0.90 71.29 -10.14
C PHE A 3 -0.60 70.17 -9.10
N GLU A 4 -1.58 69.60 -8.39
CA GLU A 4 -2.46 68.45 -8.67
C GLU A 4 -1.83 67.02 -8.59
N ILE A 5 -2.24 66.28 -7.53
CA ILE A 5 -2.66 64.86 -7.39
C ILE A 5 -1.78 63.71 -7.94
N ALA A 6 -1.43 62.72 -7.08
CA ALA A 6 -1.56 61.28 -7.38
C ALA A 6 -1.43 60.39 -6.12
N VAL A 7 -2.53 59.74 -5.77
CA VAL A 7 -2.66 58.58 -4.87
C VAL A 7 -1.97 57.37 -5.51
N TRP A 8 -1.17 56.60 -4.76
CA TRP A 8 -0.80 55.21 -5.07
C TRP A 8 -0.06 54.63 -3.85
N ALA A 9 -0.22 53.40 -3.40
CA ALA A 9 -1.22 52.35 -3.51
C ALA A 9 -0.81 51.39 -2.39
N CYS A 10 -1.77 50.85 -1.63
CA CYS A 10 -1.50 49.85 -0.61
C CYS A 10 -0.79 48.64 -1.24
N ALA A 11 0.50 48.47 -0.98
CA ALA A 11 1.20 47.23 -1.25
C ALA A 11 0.90 46.28 -0.10
N SER A 12 -0.22 45.57 -0.24
CA SER A 12 -0.64 44.45 0.59
C SER A 12 0.48 43.42 0.66
N LEU A 13 1.13 43.33 1.81
CA LEU A 13 1.92 42.16 2.23
C LEU A 13 0.91 41.01 2.37
N MET A 14 0.68 40.28 1.28
CA MET A 14 -0.06 39.03 1.30
C MET A 14 0.73 38.07 2.19
N PHE A 15 0.14 37.78 3.34
CA PHE A 15 0.50 36.71 4.23
C PHE A 15 0.57 35.41 3.42
N GLY A 16 1.78 34.96 3.10
CA GLY A 16 2.02 33.53 2.94
C GLY A 16 1.82 32.93 4.32
N ALA A 17 0.57 32.59 4.65
CA ALA A 17 0.29 31.75 5.80
C ALA A 17 1.10 30.47 5.58
N CYS A 18 2.14 30.30 6.39
CA CYS A 18 2.85 29.04 6.49
C CYS A 18 1.77 28.02 6.86
N TYR A 19 1.31 27.25 5.88
CA TYR A 19 0.39 26.17 6.08
C TYR A 19 1.10 25.15 6.99
N ALA A 20 0.82 25.26 8.28
CA ALA A 20 1.28 24.36 9.33
C ALA A 20 0.03 23.90 10.06
N PRO A 21 -0.83 23.08 9.41
CA PRO A 21 -1.99 22.54 10.09
C PRO A 21 -1.50 21.79 11.35
N GLU A 22 -2.20 21.98 12.47
CA GLU A 22 -1.91 21.29 13.74
C GLU A 22 -2.09 19.76 13.63
N VAL A 23 -2.65 19.30 12.51
CA VAL A 23 -2.96 17.90 12.18
C VAL A 23 -2.44 17.60 10.78
N SER A 24 -1.58 16.59 10.64
CA SER A 24 -1.12 16.12 9.32
C SER A 24 -2.30 15.63 8.49
N ASP A 25 -2.33 16.01 7.21
CA ASP A 25 -3.33 15.52 6.25
C ASP A 25 -3.40 14.00 6.27
N CYS A 26 -4.61 13.46 6.05
CA CYS A 26 -4.84 12.02 5.87
C CYS A 26 -4.59 11.14 7.11
N THR A 27 -4.50 11.73 8.30
CA THR A 27 -4.33 10.98 9.57
C THR A 27 -5.62 10.82 10.37
N VAL A 28 -6.64 11.65 10.10
CA VAL A 28 -7.92 11.65 10.83
C VAL A 28 -9.02 11.15 9.90
N THR A 29 -9.74 10.10 10.32
CA THR A 29 -10.90 9.57 9.59
C THR A 29 -12.17 10.36 9.92
N CYS A 30 -13.03 10.56 8.93
CA CYS A 30 -14.32 11.23 9.05
C CYS A 30 -15.40 10.39 8.35
N THR A 31 -16.54 10.17 9.01
CA THR A 31 -17.64 9.30 8.52
C THR A 31 -18.82 10.07 7.96
N THR A 32 -18.94 11.34 8.32
CA THR A 32 -19.91 12.30 7.78
C THR A 32 -19.29 13.68 7.94
N SER A 33 -19.72 14.65 7.15
CA SER A 33 -19.36 16.08 7.27
C SER A 33 -19.64 16.70 8.66
N ALA A 34 -20.18 15.92 9.61
CA ALA A 34 -20.34 16.28 11.02
C ALA A 34 -19.10 15.98 11.89
N ALA A 35 -18.18 15.11 11.45
CA ALA A 35 -16.84 15.07 12.04
C ALA A 35 -16.08 16.30 11.54
N LYS A 36 -16.04 17.34 12.37
CA LYS A 36 -15.27 18.55 12.04
C LYS A 36 -13.80 18.18 12.00
N CYS A 37 -13.31 17.93 10.80
CA CYS A 37 -11.90 18.06 10.50
C CYS A 37 -11.37 19.38 11.07
N ALA A 38 -10.06 19.47 11.32
CA ALA A 38 -9.46 20.73 11.76
C ALA A 38 -9.89 21.87 10.82
N ALA A 39 -9.91 23.11 11.32
CA ALA A 39 -10.66 24.22 10.70
C ALA A 39 -10.46 24.38 9.18
N ASP A 40 -9.25 24.13 8.68
CA ASP A 40 -8.89 24.27 7.26
C ASP A 40 -8.86 22.96 6.47
N GLN A 41 -9.38 21.88 7.05
CA GLN A 41 -9.49 20.57 6.42
C GLN A 41 -10.95 20.26 6.08
N VAL A 42 -11.15 19.55 4.97
CA VAL A 42 -12.45 19.03 4.57
C VAL A 42 -12.44 17.51 4.64
N CYS A 43 -13.58 16.93 4.96
CA CYS A 43 -13.75 15.48 4.91
C CYS A 43 -13.83 15.05 3.44
N GLY A 44 -12.79 14.37 2.97
CA GLY A 44 -12.73 13.83 1.62
C GLY A 44 -13.72 12.68 1.41
N SER A 45 -13.99 12.36 0.14
CA SER A 45 -14.80 11.19 -0.24
C SER A 45 -14.15 9.86 0.15
N ASP A 46 -12.84 9.89 0.40
CA ASP A 46 -12.03 8.80 0.95
C ASP A 46 -12.25 8.57 2.45
N GLY A 47 -13.04 9.43 3.11
CA GLY A 47 -13.32 9.32 4.55
C GLY A 47 -12.17 9.81 5.41
N TYR A 48 -11.29 10.67 4.88
CA TYR A 48 -10.19 11.29 5.63
C TYR A 48 -10.27 12.81 5.61
N CYS A 49 -9.79 13.43 6.69
CA CYS A 49 -9.59 14.86 6.77
C CYS A 49 -8.27 15.26 6.10
N ALA A 50 -8.34 16.19 5.15
CA ALA A 50 -7.19 16.78 4.50
C ALA A 50 -7.49 18.19 3.99
N ALA A 51 -6.44 18.93 3.58
CA ALA A 51 -6.57 20.17 2.84
C ALA A 51 -7.56 20.05 1.66
N PRO A 52 -8.27 21.12 1.26
CA PRO A 52 -9.21 21.07 0.14
C PRO A 52 -8.59 20.57 -1.17
N GLU A 53 -7.31 20.88 -1.42
CA GLU A 53 -6.55 20.39 -2.58
C GLU A 53 -6.10 18.92 -2.50
N VAL A 54 -6.22 18.27 -1.34
CA VAL A 54 -5.77 16.88 -1.08
C VAL A 54 -6.95 15.96 -0.71
N ALA A 55 -8.09 16.52 -0.28
CA ALA A 55 -9.23 15.76 0.16
C ALA A 55 -9.83 14.89 -0.97
N GLY A 56 -10.09 13.61 -0.66
CA GLY A 56 -10.48 12.62 -1.67
C GLY A 56 -9.30 11.98 -2.40
N GLN A 57 -8.08 12.42 -2.10
CA GLN A 57 -6.81 11.92 -2.64
C GLN A 57 -5.86 11.48 -1.52
N CYS A 58 -6.35 11.34 -0.29
CA CYS A 58 -5.57 10.71 0.73
C CYS A 58 -5.25 9.30 0.26
N GLU A 59 -3.95 9.05 0.03
CA GLU A 59 -3.39 7.73 -0.25
C GLU A 59 -3.47 6.85 1.01
N GLY A 60 -4.71 6.62 1.44
CA GLY A 60 -5.20 5.62 2.37
C GLY A 60 -6.54 5.04 1.90
N GLY A 61 -7.13 5.56 0.81
CA GLY A 61 -8.33 5.01 0.15
C GLY A 61 -8.14 4.65 -1.33
N GLY A 62 -6.95 4.87 -1.91
CA GLY A 62 -6.59 4.30 -3.20
C GLY A 62 -6.18 2.86 -2.99
N SER A 63 -6.80 1.92 -3.68
CA SER A 63 -6.42 0.50 -3.68
C SER A 63 -5.02 0.34 -4.26
N THR A 64 -3.97 0.66 -3.49
CA THR A 64 -2.56 0.42 -3.83
C THR A 64 -2.29 -1.07 -3.66
N MET A 65 -3.03 -1.86 -4.44
CA MET A 65 -2.91 -3.30 -4.46
C MET A 65 -1.51 -3.61 -4.96
N VAL A 66 -0.76 -4.37 -4.17
CA VAL A 66 0.54 -4.87 -4.55
C VAL A 66 0.38 -6.28 -5.11
N ALA A 67 1.20 -6.61 -6.10
CA ALA A 67 1.20 -7.94 -6.68
C ALA A 67 2.06 -8.87 -5.83
N LEU A 68 1.50 -10.00 -5.40
CA LEU A 68 2.26 -11.13 -4.87
C LEU A 68 2.23 -12.24 -5.91
N ARG A 69 3.41 -12.57 -6.45
CA ARG A 69 3.59 -13.66 -7.41
C ARG A 69 4.29 -14.83 -6.72
N ILE A 70 3.69 -16.01 -6.78
CA ILE A 70 4.25 -17.26 -6.28
C ILE A 70 4.64 -18.12 -7.48
N VAL A 71 5.93 -18.49 -7.55
CA VAL A 71 6.47 -19.39 -8.56
C VAL A 71 6.83 -20.72 -7.91
N ILE A 72 6.22 -21.80 -8.35
CA ILE A 72 6.50 -23.16 -7.88
C ILE A 72 7.40 -23.85 -8.92
N GLU A 73 8.50 -24.42 -8.46
CA GLU A 73 9.35 -25.34 -9.23
C GLU A 73 9.14 -26.77 -8.72
N GLY A 74 8.78 -27.70 -9.60
CA GLY A 74 8.43 -29.08 -9.23
C GLY A 74 6.95 -29.25 -8.86
N GLY A 75 6.63 -30.39 -8.25
CA GLY A 75 5.28 -30.73 -7.79
C GLY A 75 5.07 -30.31 -6.33
N GLY A 76 4.16 -29.37 -6.09
CA GLY A 76 3.95 -28.84 -4.75
C GLY A 76 2.84 -27.80 -4.64
N ARG A 77 2.70 -27.27 -3.43
CA ARG A 77 1.61 -26.37 -3.08
C ARG A 77 2.05 -25.33 -2.07
N VAL A 78 1.70 -24.08 -2.30
CA VAL A 78 1.95 -22.96 -1.39
C VAL A 78 0.60 -22.35 -1.00
N THR A 79 0.27 -22.39 0.28
CA THR A 79 -0.90 -21.72 0.84
C THR A 79 -0.49 -20.33 1.32
N VAL A 80 -1.22 -19.30 0.87
CA VAL A 80 -1.12 -17.93 1.34
C VAL A 80 -2.25 -17.68 2.34
N LYS A 81 -1.92 -17.59 3.63
CA LYS A 81 -2.91 -17.53 4.71
C LYS A 81 -3.88 -16.37 4.53
N GLY A 82 -5.17 -16.68 4.48
CA GLY A 82 -6.25 -15.70 4.31
C GLY A 82 -6.49 -15.23 2.87
N ILE A 83 -5.71 -15.71 1.89
CA ILE A 83 -5.83 -15.30 0.48
C ILE A 83 -6.22 -16.48 -0.40
N GLY A 84 -5.46 -17.59 -0.34
CA GLY A 84 -5.69 -18.71 -1.23
C GLY A 84 -4.48 -19.61 -1.36
N GLU A 85 -4.38 -20.31 -2.47
CA GLU A 85 -3.39 -21.35 -2.65
C GLU A 85 -2.87 -21.40 -4.08
N CYS A 86 -1.55 -21.54 -4.25
CA CYS A 86 -0.91 -21.90 -5.51
C CYS A 86 -0.61 -23.39 -5.49
N ARG A 87 -1.11 -24.13 -6.47
CA ARG A 87 -0.78 -25.55 -6.65
C ARG A 87 -0.25 -25.76 -8.06
N SER A 88 0.76 -26.60 -8.19
CA SER A 88 1.07 -27.22 -9.49
C SER A 88 1.66 -28.62 -9.31
N ASP A 89 1.41 -29.48 -10.29
CA ASP A 89 1.97 -30.82 -10.34
C ASP A 89 3.31 -30.85 -11.13
N ALA A 90 3.64 -29.81 -11.92
CA ALA A 90 4.87 -29.73 -12.73
C ALA A 90 5.46 -28.29 -12.83
N GLY A 91 5.19 -27.45 -11.84
CA GLY A 91 5.59 -26.04 -11.79
C GLY A 91 4.43 -25.07 -12.03
N GLY A 92 4.33 -24.03 -11.19
CA GLY A 92 3.17 -23.16 -11.09
C GLY A 92 3.55 -21.68 -11.03
N ASP A 93 2.66 -20.82 -11.51
CA ASP A 93 2.82 -19.37 -11.44
C ASP A 93 1.47 -18.74 -11.10
N CYS A 94 1.34 -18.31 -9.85
CA CYS A 94 0.12 -17.72 -9.33
C CYS A 94 0.38 -16.27 -8.94
N THR A 95 -0.54 -15.38 -9.28
CA THR A 95 -0.44 -13.97 -8.90
C THR A 95 -1.72 -13.51 -8.22
N TRP A 96 -1.58 -12.83 -7.09
CA TRP A 96 -2.66 -12.16 -6.37
C TRP A 96 -2.40 -10.66 -6.29
N GLN A 97 -3.49 -9.91 -6.30
CA GLN A 97 -3.49 -8.52 -5.90
C GLN A 97 -3.94 -8.46 -4.44
N LEU A 98 -3.14 -7.85 -3.57
CA LEU A 98 -3.42 -7.74 -2.14
C LEU A 98 -3.11 -6.34 -1.64
N GLU A 99 -3.78 -5.91 -0.58
CA GLU A 99 -3.44 -4.67 0.11
C GLU A 99 -2.08 -4.82 0.80
N PRO A 100 -1.27 -3.75 0.87
CA PRO A 100 0.02 -3.78 1.56
C PRO A 100 -0.13 -4.31 2.99
N ALA A 101 0.51 -5.43 3.27
CA ALA A 101 0.32 -6.14 4.53
C ALA A 101 1.57 -6.04 5.41
N ARG A 102 1.35 -5.88 6.72
CA ARG A 102 2.43 -5.88 7.72
C ARG A 102 3.08 -7.25 7.89
N SER A 103 2.33 -8.32 7.65
CA SER A 103 2.81 -9.70 7.67
C SER A 103 1.78 -10.65 7.05
N ILE A 104 2.23 -11.54 6.18
CA ILE A 104 1.49 -12.64 5.56
C ILE A 104 2.30 -13.91 5.77
N GLU A 105 1.60 -14.99 6.11
CA GLU A 105 2.18 -16.31 6.29
C GLU A 105 1.96 -17.17 5.05
N LEU A 106 3.07 -17.65 4.47
CA LEU A 106 3.10 -18.67 3.45
C LEU A 106 3.39 -20.02 4.10
N SER A 107 2.70 -21.06 3.63
CA SER A 107 2.92 -22.44 4.03
C SER A 107 3.13 -23.32 2.80
N ALA A 108 4.30 -23.94 2.68
CA ALA A 108 4.57 -24.97 1.70
C ALA A 108 4.03 -26.31 2.19
N ASN A 109 3.22 -26.95 1.35
CA ASN A 109 2.69 -28.28 1.56
C ASN A 109 3.30 -29.21 0.51
N GLY A 110 4.18 -30.10 0.96
CA GLY A 110 4.98 -31.00 0.12
C GLY A 110 6.41 -31.10 0.62
N ASP A 111 7.26 -31.76 -0.13
CA ASP A 111 8.69 -31.86 0.16
C ASP A 111 9.44 -30.61 -0.35
N LEU A 112 9.35 -29.52 0.42
CA LEU A 112 9.99 -28.26 0.07
C LEU A 112 11.51 -28.39 0.21
N ALA A 113 12.23 -28.28 -0.90
CA ALA A 113 13.68 -28.24 -0.89
C ALA A 113 14.19 -26.87 -0.42
N GLN A 114 13.65 -25.78 -0.98
CA GLN A 114 14.05 -24.42 -0.62
C GLN A 114 13.03 -23.36 -1.08
N TRP A 115 12.88 -22.31 -0.28
CA TRP A 115 12.35 -21.05 -0.74
C TRP A 115 13.40 -20.26 -1.54
N THR A 116 12.96 -19.51 -2.54
CA THR A 116 13.77 -18.56 -3.29
C THR A 116 13.01 -17.24 -3.42
N SER A 117 13.69 -16.12 -3.66
CA SER A 117 13.10 -14.78 -3.88
C SER A 117 12.11 -14.31 -2.79
N GLY A 118 12.46 -13.31 -1.98
CA GLY A 118 11.55 -12.80 -0.92
C GLY A 118 11.38 -13.72 0.30
N CYS A 119 11.53 -15.04 0.14
CA CYS A 119 11.67 -16.03 1.20
C CYS A 119 13.01 -16.78 1.06
N SER A 120 13.49 -17.39 2.14
CA SER A 120 14.74 -18.16 2.14
C SER A 120 14.71 -19.30 3.16
N GLY A 121 15.59 -20.29 2.96
CA GLY A 121 15.68 -21.47 3.81
C GLY A 121 14.73 -22.58 3.40
N SER A 122 14.66 -23.62 4.23
CA SER A 122 13.89 -24.86 4.00
C SER A 122 12.76 -25.08 4.99
N ALA A 123 12.47 -24.10 5.87
CA ALA A 123 11.31 -24.18 6.74
C ALA A 123 10.03 -24.23 5.90
N SER A 124 9.05 -25.05 6.28
CA SER A 124 7.78 -25.14 5.55
C SER A 124 6.96 -23.85 5.61
N THR A 125 7.31 -22.91 6.48
CA THR A 125 6.64 -21.61 6.61
C THR A 125 7.58 -20.46 6.27
N CYS A 126 7.02 -19.40 5.67
CA CYS A 126 7.70 -18.13 5.44
C CYS A 126 6.77 -16.97 5.79
N LEU A 127 7.29 -15.97 6.52
CA LEU A 127 6.58 -14.72 6.80
C LEU A 127 7.15 -13.60 5.91
N LEU A 128 6.27 -12.84 5.25
CA LEU A 128 6.66 -11.67 4.47
C LEU A 128 5.71 -10.50 4.69
N ALA A 129 6.19 -9.27 4.44
CA ALA A 129 5.40 -8.04 4.53
C ALA A 129 5.42 -7.32 3.17
N PRO A 130 4.57 -7.73 2.21
CA PRO A 130 4.59 -7.15 0.87
C PRO A 130 4.05 -5.71 0.93
N THR A 131 4.93 -4.74 0.73
CA THR A 131 4.61 -3.31 0.58
C THR A 131 4.75 -2.82 -0.86
N SER A 132 5.25 -3.68 -1.75
CA SER A 132 5.37 -3.49 -3.19
C SER A 132 5.30 -4.84 -3.91
N ALA A 133 5.38 -4.86 -5.23
CA ALA A 133 5.32 -6.10 -6.01
C ALA A 133 6.41 -7.08 -5.55
N THR A 134 5.99 -8.24 -5.04
CA THR A 134 6.86 -9.25 -4.43
C THR A 134 6.76 -10.56 -5.21
N ILE A 135 7.90 -11.18 -5.48
CA ILE A 135 7.97 -12.52 -6.08
C ILE A 135 8.51 -13.47 -5.02
N VAL A 136 7.82 -14.59 -4.82
CA VAL A 136 8.28 -15.72 -3.99
C VAL A 136 8.35 -16.99 -4.81
N GLY A 137 9.51 -17.63 -4.79
CA GLY A 137 9.73 -18.94 -5.38
C GLY A 137 9.73 -20.04 -4.33
N ALA A 138 9.16 -21.19 -4.68
CA ALA A 138 9.16 -22.39 -3.85
C ALA A 138 9.60 -23.58 -4.71
N ARG A 139 10.76 -24.15 -4.39
CA ARG A 139 11.26 -25.35 -5.06
C ARG A 139 10.92 -26.56 -4.22
N PHE A 140 10.15 -27.47 -4.81
CA PHE A 140 9.84 -28.77 -4.24
C PHE A 140 10.76 -29.83 -4.86
N ALA A 141 11.10 -30.85 -4.08
CA ALA A 141 11.81 -32.01 -4.60
C ALA A 141 10.92 -32.70 -5.64
N THR A 142 11.46 -32.96 -6.82
CA THR A 142 10.84 -33.88 -7.77
C THR A 142 11.09 -35.28 -7.24
N SER A 143 10.04 -36.04 -6.97
CA SER A 143 10.18 -37.49 -6.84
C SER A 143 10.56 -38.01 -8.22
N ASP A 144 11.87 -38.12 -8.49
CA ASP A 144 12.35 -38.91 -9.61
C ASP A 144 11.86 -40.35 -9.34
N ASP A 145 10.84 -40.80 -10.07
CA ASP A 145 10.42 -42.20 -10.09
C ASP A 145 11.63 -43.03 -10.58
N ASP A 146 12.32 -43.70 -9.64
CA ASP A 146 13.34 -44.74 -9.88
C ASP A 146 12.81 -45.88 -10.80
#